data_AF-A0A0P7CQI5-F1
#
_entry.id   AF-A0A0P7CQI5-F1
#
_cell.length_a   1.000
_cell.length_b   1.000
_cell.length_c   1.000
_cell.angle_alpha   90.00
_cell.angle_beta   90.00
_cell.angle_gamma   90.00
#
_symmetry.space_group_name_H-M   'P 1'
#
loop_
_entity.id
_entity.type
_entity.pdbx_description
1 polymer ?
#
loop_
_entity_poly.entity_id
_entity_poly.type
_entity_poly.pdbx_seq_one_letter_code
_entity_poly.pdbx_strand_id
1 'polypeptide(L)'
;MLNINEESLKTAIVAQVADQLLSEDTDLSSLVDKEIKKRIDKIFDERVTAQIQKAIDETINGSFEREYRRVNQWGDQEGTSTTLRKELEKTVTAYWNGKVNPGDGKPATSDYNSVTRAQWLMTKICAEDFSKEMQQHVTNVTGSLKDGLRKQMANQMDVLLNNLFKVRSLQDQGKVEKPY
;
A
#
# COMPACT_ATOMS: atom_id res chain seq x y z
N MET A 1 80.00 3.86 27.68
CA MET A 1 78.93 2.86 27.53
C MET A 1 77.76 3.56 26.87
N LEU A 2 77.29 3.08 25.72
CA LEU A 2 76.14 3.65 25.01
C LEU A 2 74.88 3.48 25.87
N ASN A 3 74.35 4.60 26.35
CA ASN A 3 73.09 4.63 27.09
C ASN A 3 71.95 4.55 26.08
N ILE A 4 71.77 3.35 25.50
CA ILE A 4 70.68 3.07 24.59
C ILE A 4 69.41 3.04 25.43
N ASN A 5 68.61 4.11 25.34
CA ASN A 5 67.32 4.18 26.00
C ASN A 5 66.39 3.15 25.36
N GLU A 6 66.24 2.01 26.02
CA GLU A 6 65.48 0.83 25.57
C GLU A 6 64.03 1.18 25.20
N GLU A 7 63.46 2.18 25.86
CA GLU A 7 62.11 2.67 25.61
C GLU A 7 62.03 3.44 24.27
N SER A 8 63.06 4.23 23.96
CA SER A 8 63.16 4.92 22.67
C SER A 8 63.37 3.95 21.51
N LEU A 9 64.15 2.88 21.72
CA LEU A 9 64.36 1.83 20.71
C LEU A 9 63.09 1.02 20.47
N LYS A 10 62.37 0.63 21.53
CA LYS A 10 61.09 -0.08 21.39
C LYS A 10 60.07 0.77 20.66
N THR A 11 60.01 2.08 20.95
CA THR A 11 59.09 3.01 20.27
C THR A 11 59.46 3.16 18.80
N ALA A 12 60.75 3.30 18.48
CA ALA A 12 61.23 3.39 17.10
C ALA A 12 60.98 2.10 16.30
N ILE A 13 61.19 0.94 16.92
CA ILE A 13 60.92 -0.37 16.30
C ILE A 13 59.42 -0.55 16.06
N VAL A 14 58.56 -0.20 17.04
CA VAL A 14 57.11 -0.28 16.87
C VAL A 14 56.61 0.67 15.78
N ALA A 15 57.14 1.90 15.73
CA ALA A 15 56.79 2.86 14.67
C ALA A 15 57.24 2.35 13.29
N GLN A 16 58.45 1.81 13.18
CA GLN A 16 58.99 1.29 11.93
C GLN A 16 58.27 0.01 11.46
N VAL A 17 57.89 -0.87 12.40
CA VAL A 17 57.09 -2.07 12.10
C VAL A 17 55.67 -1.65 11.70
N ALA A 18 55.07 -0.67 12.37
CA ALA A 18 53.76 -0.15 11.99
C ALA A 18 53.78 0.50 10.60
N ASP A 19 54.80 1.30 10.29
CA ASP A 19 54.99 1.89 8.96
C ASP A 19 55.22 0.81 7.89
N GLN A 20 56.02 -0.23 8.18
CA GLN A 20 56.21 -1.34 7.24
C GLN A 20 54.90 -2.11 7.01
N LEU A 21 54.16 -2.42 8.06
CA LEU A 21 52.90 -3.15 8.00
C LEU A 21 51.81 -2.34 7.27
N LEU A 22 51.81 -1.02 7.42
CA LEU A 22 50.93 -0.10 6.69
C LEU A 22 51.38 0.12 5.24
N SER A 23 52.68 0.08 4.96
CA SER A 23 53.23 0.26 3.61
C SER A 23 53.10 -0.97 2.73
N GLU A 24 53.13 -2.17 3.32
CA GLU A 24 53.02 -3.44 2.59
C GLU A 24 51.55 -3.86 2.37
N ASP A 25 50.62 -3.39 3.20
CA ASP A 25 49.23 -3.82 3.15
C ASP A 25 48.35 -2.88 2.29
N THR A 26 48.48 -3.05 0.97
CA THR A 26 47.65 -2.35 -0.03
C THR A 26 46.16 -2.69 0.13
N ASP A 27 45.85 -3.83 0.76
CA ASP A 27 44.48 -4.28 1.00
C ASP A 27 43.80 -3.46 2.10
N LEU A 28 44.52 -3.06 3.15
CA LEU A 28 43.99 -2.22 4.23
C LEU A 28 43.56 -0.83 3.73
N SER A 29 44.37 -0.18 2.88
CA SER A 29 43.99 1.08 2.23
C SER A 29 42.74 0.90 1.37
N SER A 30 42.68 -0.19 0.59
CA SER A 30 41.54 -0.47 -0.29
C SER A 30 40.24 -0.76 0.49
N LEU A 31 40.35 -1.40 1.66
CA LEU A 31 39.22 -1.68 2.56
C LEU A 31 38.71 -0.40 3.22
N VAL A 32 39.63 0.45 3.67
CA VAL A 32 39.30 1.78 4.22
C VAL A 32 38.63 2.64 3.16
N ASP A 33 39.16 2.68 1.92
CA ASP A 33 38.55 3.43 0.82
C ASP A 33 37.15 2.93 0.46
N LYS A 34 36.94 1.61 0.46
CA LYS A 34 35.62 1.01 0.21
C LYS A 34 34.63 1.36 1.31
N GLU A 35 35.02 1.29 2.58
CA GLU A 35 34.15 1.61 3.71
C GLU A 35 33.86 3.11 3.78
N ILE A 36 34.84 3.96 3.47
CA ILE A 36 34.65 5.42 3.35
C ILE A 36 33.69 5.72 2.20
N LYS A 37 33.90 5.17 0.99
CA LYS A 37 32.96 5.34 -0.13
C LYS A 37 31.56 4.89 0.23
N LYS A 38 31.41 3.70 0.81
CA LYS A 38 30.10 3.18 1.22
C LYS A 38 29.39 4.08 2.22
N ARG A 39 30.12 4.66 3.18
CA ARG A 39 29.55 5.62 4.15
C ARG A 39 29.20 6.95 3.49
N ILE A 40 30.06 7.46 2.61
CA ILE A 40 29.81 8.69 1.85
C ILE A 40 28.59 8.51 0.96
N ASP A 41 28.53 7.44 0.16
CA ASP A 41 27.41 7.13 -0.73
C ASP A 41 26.12 7.01 0.08
N LYS A 42 26.13 6.29 1.21
CA LYS A 42 24.96 6.19 2.08
C LYS A 42 24.50 7.54 2.65
N ILE A 43 25.43 8.34 3.19
CA ILE A 43 25.10 9.67 3.74
C ILE A 43 24.62 10.60 2.63
N PHE A 44 25.22 10.51 1.45
CA PHE A 44 24.87 11.31 0.29
C PHE A 44 23.49 10.93 -0.22
N ASP A 45 23.20 9.64 -0.43
CA ASP A 45 21.90 9.15 -0.87
C ASP A 45 20.79 9.54 0.11
N GLU A 46 21.00 9.33 1.41
CA GLU A 46 20.03 9.71 2.43
C GLU A 46 19.79 11.22 2.46
N ARG A 47 20.86 12.02 2.42
CA ARG A 47 20.76 13.49 2.49
C ARG A 47 20.20 14.10 1.21
N VAL A 48 20.61 13.60 0.05
CA VAL A 48 20.13 14.07 -1.26
C VAL A 48 18.67 13.70 -1.45
N THR A 49 18.29 12.46 -1.14
CA THR A 49 16.87 12.05 -1.21
C THR A 49 16.00 12.91 -0.30
N ALA A 50 16.44 13.15 0.95
CA ALA A 50 15.71 14.01 1.88
C ALA A 50 15.63 15.47 1.41
N GLN A 51 16.72 16.02 0.84
CA GLN A 51 16.73 17.39 0.33
C GLN A 51 15.88 17.55 -0.93
N ILE A 52 15.93 16.59 -1.86
CA ILE A 52 15.07 16.56 -3.05
C ILE A 52 13.61 16.46 -2.62
N GLN A 53 13.28 15.54 -1.72
CA GLN A 53 11.93 15.39 -1.21
C GLN A 53 11.43 16.68 -0.56
N LYS A 54 12.25 17.29 0.30
CA LYS A 54 11.93 18.57 0.94
C LYS A 54 11.71 19.69 -0.09
N ALA A 55 12.59 19.80 -1.09
CA ALA A 55 12.46 20.82 -2.14
C ALA A 55 11.19 20.60 -2.99
N ILE A 56 10.86 19.34 -3.29
CA ILE A 56 9.62 18.98 -3.99
C ILE A 56 8.41 19.35 -3.12
N ASP A 57 8.39 18.96 -1.86
CA ASP A 57 7.29 19.22 -0.93
C ASP A 57 7.11 20.73 -0.71
N GLU A 58 8.19 21.49 -0.55
CA GLU A 58 8.17 22.95 -0.45
C GLU A 58 7.67 23.59 -1.75
N THR A 59 8.08 23.08 -2.91
CA THR A 59 7.61 23.59 -4.21
C THR A 59 6.13 23.29 -4.42
N ILE A 60 5.68 22.08 -4.10
CA ILE A 60 4.28 21.67 -4.21
C ILE A 60 3.43 22.49 -3.24
N ASN A 61 3.77 22.49 -1.96
CA ASN A 61 3.02 23.24 -0.95
C ASN A 61 3.04 24.74 -1.25
N GLY A 62 4.20 25.29 -1.63
CA GLY A 62 4.34 26.67 -2.04
C GLY A 62 3.50 27.02 -3.26
N SER A 63 3.41 26.12 -4.25
CA SER A 63 2.55 26.33 -5.43
C SER A 63 1.07 26.33 -5.07
N PHE A 64 0.63 25.44 -4.16
CA PHE A 64 -0.76 25.38 -3.73
C PHE A 64 -1.18 26.52 -2.81
N GLU A 65 -0.25 27.04 -2.00
CA GLU A 65 -0.47 28.14 -1.06
C GLU A 65 -0.13 29.51 -1.63
N ARG A 66 0.47 29.57 -2.82
CA ARG A 66 0.73 30.84 -3.49
C ARG A 66 -0.58 31.55 -3.75
N GLU A 67 -0.68 32.75 -3.18
CA GLU A 67 -1.79 33.64 -3.44
C GLU A 67 -1.81 34.05 -4.91
N TYR A 68 -2.96 33.91 -5.53
CA TYR A 68 -3.23 34.35 -6.88
C TYR A 68 -4.62 34.97 -6.96
N ARG A 69 -4.85 35.75 -8.02
CA ARG A 69 -6.20 36.22 -8.39
C ARG A 69 -6.61 35.50 -9.66
N ARG A 70 -7.86 35.07 -9.71
CA ARG A 70 -8.40 34.45 -10.92
C ARG A 70 -8.37 35.50 -12.02
N VAL A 71 -8.01 35.07 -13.22
CA VAL A 71 -7.98 35.94 -14.39
C VAL A 71 -9.18 35.57 -15.24
N ASN A 72 -9.95 36.56 -15.67
CA ASN A 72 -11.10 36.33 -16.55
C ASN A 72 -10.61 36.03 -18.00
N GLN A 73 -11.55 35.73 -18.90
CA GLN A 73 -11.24 35.41 -20.30
C GLN A 73 -10.58 36.56 -21.10
N TRP A 74 -10.50 37.76 -20.52
CA TRP A 74 -9.91 38.95 -21.12
C TRP A 74 -8.58 39.38 -20.47
N GLY A 75 -8.10 38.66 -19.46
CA GLY A 75 -6.82 38.96 -18.81
C GLY A 75 -6.92 39.84 -17.57
N ASP A 76 -8.12 40.27 -17.17
CA ASP A 76 -8.30 41.10 -15.96
C ASP A 76 -8.38 40.22 -14.71
N GLN A 77 -7.77 40.72 -13.62
CA GLN A 77 -7.84 40.07 -12.31
C GLN A 77 -9.24 40.23 -11.72
N GLU A 78 -9.90 39.11 -11.47
CA GLU A 78 -11.26 39.03 -10.93
C GLU A 78 -11.25 38.44 -9.51
N GLY A 79 -11.96 39.11 -8.59
CA GLY A 79 -12.22 38.62 -7.23
C GLY A 79 -11.12 38.92 -6.19
N THR A 80 -11.30 38.36 -5.00
CA THR A 80 -10.37 38.45 -3.86
C THR A 80 -9.16 37.54 -4.06
N SER A 81 -8.03 37.83 -3.41
CA SER A 81 -6.85 36.94 -3.39
C SER A 81 -7.23 35.57 -2.83
N THR A 82 -6.97 34.49 -3.55
CA THR A 82 -7.19 33.10 -3.10
C THR A 82 -5.95 32.24 -3.35
N THR A 83 -5.92 31.03 -2.78
CA THR A 83 -4.87 30.04 -3.05
C THR A 83 -5.45 28.88 -3.85
N LEU A 84 -4.62 28.16 -4.60
CA LEU A 84 -5.09 27.01 -5.39
C LEU A 84 -5.75 25.97 -4.49
N ARG A 85 -5.21 25.76 -3.27
CA ARG A 85 -5.83 24.88 -2.27
C ARG A 85 -7.25 25.31 -1.90
N LYS A 86 -7.45 26.59 -1.57
CA LYS A 86 -8.78 27.11 -1.19
C LYS A 86 -9.79 27.05 -2.34
N GLU A 87 -9.36 27.31 -3.58
CA GLU A 87 -10.23 27.20 -4.76
C GLU A 87 -10.59 25.75 -5.07
N LEU A 88 -9.64 24.82 -4.95
CA LEU A 88 -9.92 23.39 -5.07
C LEU A 88 -10.88 22.93 -3.98
N GLU A 89 -10.64 23.29 -2.72
CA GLU A 89 -11.53 22.98 -1.60
C GLU A 89 -12.95 23.51 -1.85
N LYS A 90 -13.07 24.76 -2.30
CA LYS A 90 -14.36 25.36 -2.67
C LYS A 90 -15.04 24.59 -3.80
N THR A 91 -14.30 24.21 -4.84
CA THR A 91 -14.83 23.48 -6.00
C THR A 91 -15.29 22.07 -5.61
N VAL A 92 -14.47 21.35 -4.85
CA VAL A 92 -14.77 20.01 -4.33
C VAL A 92 -15.98 20.07 -3.39
N THR A 93 -16.00 21.01 -2.46
CA THR A 93 -17.12 21.21 -1.54
C THR A 93 -18.41 21.54 -2.28
N ALA A 94 -18.36 22.42 -3.28
CA ALA A 94 -19.51 22.74 -4.12
C ALA A 94 -20.00 21.52 -4.92
N TYR A 95 -19.09 20.71 -5.44
CA TYR A 95 -19.42 19.49 -6.17
C TYR A 95 -20.11 18.45 -5.28
N TRP A 96 -19.60 18.20 -4.08
CA TRP A 96 -20.15 17.24 -3.12
C TRP A 96 -21.50 17.68 -2.54
N ASN A 97 -21.65 18.98 -2.28
CA ASN A 97 -22.90 19.56 -1.78
C ASN A 97 -23.93 19.84 -2.88
N GLY A 98 -23.53 19.72 -4.15
CA GLY A 98 -24.42 19.89 -5.29
C GLY A 98 -25.62 18.95 -5.20
N LYS A 99 -26.81 19.51 -5.43
CA LYS A 99 -28.08 18.78 -5.39
C LYS A 99 -28.25 17.93 -6.64
N VAL A 100 -28.57 16.66 -6.44
CA VAL A 100 -28.78 15.68 -7.51
C VAL A 100 -30.10 14.95 -7.32
N ASN A 101 -30.66 14.47 -8.42
CA ASN A 101 -31.83 13.61 -8.40
C ASN A 101 -31.46 12.23 -7.83
N PRO A 102 -32.21 11.69 -6.85
CA PRO A 102 -31.91 10.41 -6.21
C PRO A 102 -31.84 9.21 -7.17
N GLY A 103 -32.64 9.24 -8.25
CA GLY A 103 -32.73 8.12 -9.20
C GLY A 103 -31.51 7.97 -10.09
N ASP A 104 -31.01 9.07 -10.65
CA ASP A 104 -30.01 9.06 -11.73
C ASP A 104 -28.71 9.82 -11.41
N GLY A 105 -28.63 10.53 -10.27
CA GLY A 105 -27.44 11.29 -9.87
C GLY A 105 -27.16 12.54 -10.74
N LYS A 106 -28.06 12.89 -11.66
CA LYS A 106 -27.94 14.12 -12.47
C LYS A 106 -28.27 15.35 -11.63
N PRO A 107 -27.76 16.55 -12.01
CA PRO A 107 -28.10 17.80 -11.33
C PRO A 107 -29.62 17.95 -11.20
N ALA A 108 -30.09 18.20 -9.99
CA ALA A 108 -31.51 18.38 -9.74
C ALA A 108 -31.97 19.72 -10.32
N THR A 109 -33.14 19.72 -10.98
CA THR A 109 -33.81 20.95 -11.43
C THR A 109 -34.82 21.47 -10.41
N SER A 110 -35.10 20.69 -9.36
CA SER A 110 -36.04 21.02 -8.28
C SER A 110 -35.49 20.55 -6.93
N ASP A 111 -35.63 21.39 -5.91
CA ASP A 111 -35.11 21.12 -4.57
C ASP A 111 -35.94 20.08 -3.79
N TYR A 112 -37.22 19.90 -4.16
CA TYR A 112 -38.19 19.11 -3.38
C TYR A 112 -37.87 17.62 -3.30
N ASN A 113 -37.20 17.06 -4.31
CA ASN A 113 -36.79 15.66 -4.34
C ASN A 113 -35.31 15.53 -4.73
N SER A 114 -34.46 16.30 -4.07
CA SER A 114 -33.03 16.32 -4.31
C SER A 114 -32.23 15.89 -3.08
N VAL A 115 -31.18 15.12 -3.30
CA VAL A 115 -30.20 14.75 -2.27
C VAL A 115 -28.86 15.41 -2.60
N THR A 116 -27.97 15.54 -1.62
CA THR A 116 -26.60 15.95 -1.94
C THR A 116 -25.92 14.86 -2.74
N ARG A 117 -25.00 15.24 -3.64
CA ARG A 117 -24.22 14.28 -4.41
C ARG A 117 -23.44 13.33 -3.50
N ALA A 118 -22.89 13.84 -2.39
CA ALA A 118 -22.24 13.02 -1.38
C ALA A 118 -23.17 11.92 -0.84
N GLN A 119 -24.40 12.28 -0.44
CA GLN A 119 -25.38 11.32 0.08
C GLN A 119 -25.77 10.27 -0.98
N TRP A 120 -26.01 10.71 -2.22
CA TRP A 120 -26.36 9.82 -3.32
C TRP A 120 -25.25 8.81 -3.60
N LEU A 121 -24.00 9.28 -3.70
CA LEU A 121 -22.86 8.46 -4.04
C LEU A 121 -22.53 7.45 -2.95
N MET A 122 -22.60 7.86 -1.67
CA MET A 122 -22.47 6.93 -0.54
C MET A 122 -23.58 5.87 -0.56
N THR A 123 -24.82 6.25 -0.85
CA THR A 123 -25.94 5.31 -0.93
C THR A 123 -25.75 4.31 -2.06
N LYS A 124 -25.22 4.74 -3.23
CA LYS A 124 -24.90 3.86 -4.35
C LYS A 124 -23.79 2.88 -4.01
N ILE A 125 -22.69 3.35 -3.44
CA ILE A 125 -21.58 2.48 -3.02
C ILE A 125 -22.08 1.43 -2.02
N CYS A 126 -22.79 1.85 -0.96
CA CYS A 126 -23.31 0.91 0.03
C CYS A 126 -24.31 -0.09 -0.58
N ALA A 127 -25.18 0.36 -1.50
CA ALA A 127 -26.12 -0.53 -2.17
C ALA A 127 -25.42 -1.54 -3.10
N GLU A 128 -24.37 -1.12 -3.81
CA GLU A 128 -23.58 -2.00 -4.67
C GLU A 128 -22.80 -3.04 -3.87
N ASP A 129 -22.12 -2.63 -2.79
CA ASP A 129 -21.38 -3.55 -1.94
C ASP A 129 -22.31 -4.54 -1.24
N PHE A 130 -23.43 -4.07 -0.69
CA PHE A 130 -24.44 -4.95 -0.10
C PHE A 130 -24.98 -5.96 -1.13
N SER A 131 -25.25 -5.51 -2.37
CA SER A 131 -25.75 -6.40 -3.42
C SER A 131 -24.72 -7.48 -3.80
N LYS A 132 -23.43 -7.11 -3.88
CA LYS A 132 -22.34 -8.06 -4.14
C LYS A 132 -22.20 -9.08 -3.02
N GLU A 133 -22.17 -8.62 -1.76
CA GLU A 133 -22.08 -9.51 -0.60
C GLU A 133 -23.28 -10.45 -0.52
N MET A 134 -24.49 -9.94 -0.73
CA MET A 134 -25.71 -10.74 -0.73
C MET A 134 -25.68 -11.81 -1.84
N GLN A 135 -25.25 -11.45 -3.05
CA GLN A 135 -25.11 -12.41 -4.15
C GLN A 135 -24.11 -13.51 -3.81
N GLN A 136 -22.99 -13.16 -3.18
CA GLN A 136 -21.99 -14.13 -2.74
C GLN A 136 -22.56 -15.05 -1.65
N HIS A 137 -23.26 -14.50 -0.66
CA HIS A 137 -23.91 -15.29 0.39
C HIS A 137 -24.95 -16.26 -0.17
N VAL A 138 -25.81 -15.81 -1.08
CA VAL A 138 -26.80 -16.68 -1.75
C VAL A 138 -26.11 -17.80 -2.51
N THR A 139 -25.01 -17.50 -3.21
CA THR A 139 -24.23 -18.51 -3.93
C THR A 139 -23.62 -19.54 -2.99
N ASN A 140 -23.03 -19.08 -1.88
CA ASN A 140 -22.41 -19.94 -0.87
C ASN A 140 -23.44 -20.83 -0.16
N VAL A 141 -24.59 -20.27 0.23
CA VAL A 141 -25.71 -21.01 0.85
C VAL A 141 -26.27 -22.03 -0.13
N THR A 142 -26.44 -21.65 -1.40
CA THR A 142 -26.92 -22.57 -2.44
C THR A 142 -25.93 -23.70 -2.69
N GLY A 143 -24.62 -23.41 -2.73
CA GLY A 143 -23.57 -24.42 -2.81
C GLY A 143 -23.62 -25.38 -1.63
N SER A 144 -23.70 -24.84 -0.42
CA SER A 144 -23.74 -25.62 0.82
C SER A 144 -25.00 -26.50 0.90
N LEU A 145 -26.14 -25.98 0.47
CA LEU A 145 -27.41 -26.72 0.42
C LEU A 145 -27.36 -27.82 -0.64
N LYS A 146 -26.81 -27.54 -1.82
CA LYS A 146 -26.60 -28.54 -2.88
C LYS A 146 -25.69 -29.67 -2.41
N ASP A 147 -24.58 -29.35 -1.74
CA ASP A 147 -23.65 -30.35 -1.23
C ASP A 147 -24.26 -31.14 -0.07
N GLY A 148 -25.03 -30.48 0.81
CA GLY A 148 -25.80 -31.15 1.86
C GLY A 148 -26.82 -32.15 1.31
N LEU A 149 -27.57 -31.76 0.27
CA LEU A 149 -28.53 -32.64 -0.41
C LEU A 149 -27.83 -33.82 -1.10
N ARG A 150 -26.68 -33.58 -1.76
CA ARG A 150 -25.88 -34.66 -2.35
C ARG A 150 -25.45 -35.68 -1.30
N LYS A 151 -24.92 -35.21 -0.17
CA LYS A 151 -24.54 -36.07 0.96
C LYS A 151 -25.71 -36.87 1.50
N GLN A 152 -26.88 -36.25 1.69
CA GLN A 152 -28.07 -36.96 2.17
C GLN A 152 -28.54 -38.04 1.19
N MET A 153 -28.64 -37.72 -0.10
CA MET A 153 -29.04 -38.70 -1.12
C MET A 153 -28.05 -39.86 -1.19
N ALA A 154 -26.76 -39.56 -1.13
CA ALA A 154 -25.73 -40.59 -1.19
C ALA A 154 -25.72 -41.47 0.06
N ASN A 155 -25.96 -40.90 1.24
CA ASN A 155 -26.16 -41.67 2.47
C ASN A 155 -27.40 -42.58 2.39
N GLN A 156 -28.52 -42.10 1.83
CA GLN A 156 -29.70 -42.93 1.63
C GLN A 156 -29.44 -44.05 0.62
N MET A 157 -28.71 -43.77 -0.45
CA MET A 157 -28.29 -44.76 -1.44
C MET A 157 -27.42 -45.84 -0.78
N ASP A 158 -26.44 -45.44 0.05
CA ASP A 158 -25.60 -46.35 0.82
C ASP A 158 -26.42 -47.26 1.74
N VAL A 159 -27.42 -46.71 2.44
CA VAL A 159 -28.29 -47.50 3.32
C VAL A 159 -29.07 -48.55 2.51
N LEU A 160 -29.60 -48.16 1.35
CA LEU A 160 -30.31 -49.09 0.46
C LEU A 160 -29.39 -50.19 -0.08
N LEU A 161 -28.18 -49.82 -0.55
CA LEU A 161 -27.20 -50.77 -1.08
C LEU A 161 -26.71 -51.75 -0.01
N ASN A 162 -26.43 -51.25 1.20
CA ASN A 162 -26.03 -52.10 2.33
C ASN A 162 -27.14 -53.09 2.72
N ASN A 163 -28.40 -52.63 2.73
CA ASN A 163 -29.54 -53.49 3.04
C ASN A 163 -29.80 -54.55 1.96
N LEU A 164 -29.61 -54.20 0.67
CA LEU A 164 -29.87 -55.11 -0.46
C LEU A 164 -28.77 -56.16 -0.63
N PHE A 165 -27.50 -55.75 -0.59
CA PHE A 165 -26.38 -56.62 -0.96
C PHE A 165 -25.72 -57.33 0.22
N LYS A 166 -25.89 -56.86 1.47
CA LYS A 166 -25.31 -57.45 2.70
C LYS A 166 -23.79 -57.77 2.64
N VAL A 167 -23.08 -57.23 1.66
CA VAL A 167 -21.65 -57.41 1.42
C VAL A 167 -21.00 -56.03 1.44
N ARG A 168 -19.93 -55.88 2.23
CA ARG A 168 -19.23 -54.59 2.37
C ARG A 168 -18.40 -54.30 1.13
N SER A 169 -18.72 -53.21 0.43
CA SER A 169 -17.94 -52.75 -0.72
C SER A 169 -16.56 -52.23 -0.30
N LEU A 170 -15.64 -52.02 -1.24
CA LEU A 170 -14.32 -51.44 -0.97
C LEU A 170 -14.42 -50.01 -0.40
N GLN A 171 -15.47 -49.27 -0.74
CA GLN A 171 -15.77 -47.94 -0.20
C GLN A 171 -16.26 -48.03 1.25
N ASP A 172 -17.08 -49.03 1.60
CA ASP A 172 -17.54 -49.25 2.99
C ASP A 172 -16.45 -49.79 3.91
N GLN A 173 -15.41 -50.39 3.33
CA GLN A 173 -14.19 -50.80 4.03
C GLN A 173 -13.19 -49.66 4.24
N GLY A 174 -13.47 -48.45 3.72
CA GLY A 174 -12.56 -47.30 3.82
C GLY A 174 -11.29 -47.42 2.98
N LYS A 175 -11.24 -48.39 2.04
CA LYS A 175 -10.10 -48.58 1.13
C LYS A 175 -10.15 -47.64 -0.08
N VAL A 176 -11.31 -47.04 -0.33
CA VAL A 176 -11.56 -46.05 -1.40
C VAL A 176 -12.42 -44.93 -0.82
N GLU A 177 -12.03 -43.69 -1.06
CA GLU A 177 -12.75 -42.51 -0.60
C GLU A 177 -14.11 -42.37 -1.31
N LYS A 178 -15.15 -42.03 -0.55
CA LYS A 178 -16.47 -41.77 -1.13
C LYS A 178 -16.44 -40.39 -1.80
N PRO A 179 -17.00 -40.24 -3.01
CA PRO A 179 -16.89 -39.01 -3.78
C PRO A 179 -17.76 -37.85 -3.25
N TYR A 180 -18.23 -37.91 -2.00
CA TYR A 180 -19.12 -36.94 -1.36
C TYR A 180 -18.85 -36.81 0.14
#